data_AF-A0A0F9U1A3-F1
#
_entry.id   AF-A0A0F9U1A3-F1
#
_cell.length_a   1.000
_cell.length_b   1.000
_cell.length_c   1.000
_cell.angle_alpha   90.00
_cell.angle_beta   90.00
_cell.angle_gamma   90.00
#
_symmetry.space_group_name_H-M   'P 1'
#
loop_
_entity.id
_entity.type
_entity.pdbx_description
1 polymer ?
#
loop_
_entity_poly.entity_id
_entity_poly.type
_entity_poly.pdbx_seq_one_letter_code
_entity_poly.pdbx_strand_id
1 'polypeptide(L)'
;MTAQENKCSVDLKPMATWIKEEDPQGICRECLLAPVLQWYRDELNSKGYKTFVGELDKLEKKAELLPLQLCEEFDKIKSGVEESLRERLEEFDCAAQAYEPEDDS
;
A
#
# COMPACT_ATOMS: atom_id res chain seq x y z
N MET A 1 6.41 -27.52 -10.26
CA MET A 1 6.80 -26.38 -9.42
C MET A 1 5.51 -25.73 -9.00
N THR A 2 5.10 -25.93 -7.76
CA THR A 2 3.80 -25.51 -7.24
C THR A 2 3.76 -23.99 -7.14
N ALA A 3 2.86 -23.36 -7.89
CA ALA A 3 2.47 -21.97 -7.69
C ALA A 3 1.94 -21.86 -6.25
N GLN A 4 2.65 -21.11 -5.41
CA GLN A 4 2.18 -20.82 -4.07
C GLN A 4 1.11 -19.76 -4.22
N GLU A 5 -0.17 -20.17 -4.10
CA GLU A 5 -1.29 -19.23 -4.06
C GLU A 5 -1.17 -18.38 -2.79
N ASN A 6 -0.43 -17.27 -2.85
CA ASN A 6 -0.46 -16.24 -1.81
C ASN A 6 -1.82 -15.52 -1.91
N LYS A 7 -2.86 -16.16 -1.37
CA LYS A 7 -4.17 -15.54 -1.20
C LYS A 7 -4.13 -14.74 0.09
N CYS A 8 -4.20 -13.42 -0.06
CA CYS A 8 -4.38 -12.49 1.04
C CYS A 8 -5.47 -12.98 2.01
N SER A 9 -5.29 -12.78 3.33
CA SER A 9 -6.28 -13.19 4.35
C SER A 9 -7.59 -12.41 4.26
N VAL A 10 -7.59 -11.30 3.53
CA VAL A 10 -8.75 -10.47 3.20
C VAL A 10 -8.99 -10.46 1.69
N ASP A 11 -10.18 -10.03 1.28
CA ASP A 11 -10.43 -9.67 -0.12
C ASP A 11 -9.61 -8.42 -0.45
N LEU A 12 -8.42 -8.62 -1.04
CA LEU A 12 -7.46 -7.55 -1.31
C LEU A 12 -8.06 -6.55 -2.29
N LYS A 13 -8.27 -5.32 -1.83
CA LYS A 13 -8.82 -4.24 -2.64
C LYS A 13 -7.70 -3.35 -3.19
N PRO A 14 -7.95 -2.63 -4.29
CA PRO A 14 -7.15 -1.45 -4.61
C PRO A 14 -7.11 -0.50 -3.40
N MET A 15 -5.94 0.05 -3.09
CA MET A 15 -5.75 0.90 -1.91
C MET A 15 -6.66 2.13 -1.95
N ALA A 16 -6.92 2.67 -3.15
CA ALA A 16 -7.81 3.81 -3.35
C ALA A 16 -9.29 3.48 -3.07
N THR A 17 -9.67 2.21 -3.22
CA THR A 17 -10.99 1.71 -2.83
C THR A 17 -11.03 1.49 -1.32
N TRP A 18 -10.04 0.76 -0.79
CA TRP A 18 -9.96 0.43 0.64
C TRP A 18 -9.94 1.68 1.54
N ILE A 19 -9.17 2.71 1.20
CA ILE A 19 -9.06 3.91 2.05
C ILE A 19 -10.37 4.70 2.19
N LYS A 20 -11.34 4.49 1.29
CA LYS A 20 -12.64 5.18 1.29
C LYS A 20 -13.71 4.46 2.10
N GLU A 21 -13.54 3.18 2.39
CA GLU A 21 -14.59 2.43 3.09
C GLU A 21 -14.52 2.71 4.58
N GLU A 22 -15.70 2.71 5.21
CA GLU A 22 -15.77 2.77 6.66
C GLU A 22 -15.13 1.51 7.26
N ASP A 23 -14.33 1.72 8.29
CA ASP A 23 -13.74 0.63 9.02
C ASP A 23 -14.69 0.19 10.16
N PRO A 24 -15.22 -1.05 10.13
CA PRO A 24 -16.18 -1.49 11.13
C PRO A 24 -15.57 -1.60 12.54
N GLN A 25 -14.24 -1.69 12.64
CA GLN A 25 -13.49 -1.73 13.90
C GLN A 25 -13.03 -0.32 14.33
N GLY A 26 -13.34 0.72 13.54
CA GLY A 26 -12.93 2.09 13.82
C GLY A 26 -11.43 2.34 13.61
N ILE A 27 -10.73 1.44 12.89
CA ILE A 27 -9.31 1.58 12.62
C ILE A 27 -9.08 2.79 11.71
N CYS A 28 -8.12 3.64 12.09
CA CYS A 28 -7.68 4.75 11.26
C CYS A 28 -6.86 4.23 10.07
N ARG A 29 -7.53 3.93 8.94
CA ARG A 29 -6.87 3.47 7.71
C ARG A 29 -5.83 4.45 7.19
N GLU A 30 -6.10 5.75 7.31
CA GLU A 30 -5.16 6.81 6.93
C GLU A 30 -3.87 6.78 7.76
N CYS A 31 -3.96 6.38 9.03
CA CYS A 31 -2.81 6.28 9.93
C CYS A 31 -1.85 5.16 9.50
N LEU A 32 -2.33 4.18 8.74
CA LEU A 32 -1.51 3.10 8.19
C LEU A 32 -0.75 3.54 6.93
N LEU A 33 -1.08 4.67 6.30
CA LEU A 33 -0.46 5.07 5.04
C LEU A 33 0.99 5.55 5.18
N ALA A 34 1.37 6.12 6.32
CA ALA A 34 2.75 6.54 6.55
C ALA A 34 3.75 5.36 6.52
N PRO A 35 3.54 4.26 7.28
CA PRO A 35 4.40 3.09 7.17
C PRO A 35 4.33 2.43 5.79
N VAL A 36 3.17 2.40 5.14
CA VAL A 36 3.03 1.89 3.76
C VAL A 36 3.86 2.70 2.78
N LEU A 37 3.78 4.04 2.82
CA LEU A 37 4.57 4.93 1.98
C LEU A 37 6.07 4.70 2.16
N GLN A 38 6.54 4.62 3.41
CA GLN A 38 7.94 4.38 3.69
C GLN A 38 8.41 3.04 3.11
N TRP A 39 7.63 1.97 3.32
CA TRP A 39 7.97 0.65 2.80
C TRP A 39 7.98 0.61 1.26
N TYR A 40 6.97 1.20 0.61
CA TYR A 40 6.92 1.34 -0.86
C TYR A 40 8.18 2.03 -1.40
N ARG A 41 8.58 3.14 -0.79
CA ARG A 41 9.81 3.85 -1.19
C ARG A 41 11.03 2.96 -1.09
N ASP A 42 11.22 2.28 0.04
CA ASP A 42 12.40 1.44 0.26
C ASP A 42 12.45 0.28 -0.74
N GLU A 43 11.33 -0.40 -0.96
CA GLU A 43 11.25 -1.52 -1.90
C GLU A 43 11.51 -1.04 -3.34
N LEU A 44 10.81 0.00 -3.81
CA LEU A 44 11.01 0.57 -5.14
C LEU A 44 12.44 1.08 -5.34
N ASN A 45 12.99 1.76 -4.34
CA ASN A 45 14.34 2.30 -4.38
C ASN A 45 15.40 1.21 -4.48
N SER A 46 15.21 0.09 -3.75
CA SER A 46 16.09 -1.10 -3.78
C SER A 46 16.07 -1.82 -5.12
N LYS A 47 14.93 -1.78 -5.82
CA LYS A 47 14.72 -2.40 -7.14
C LYS A 47 15.06 -1.47 -8.32
N GLY A 48 15.41 -0.22 -8.06
CA GLY A 48 15.84 0.75 -9.08
C GLY A 48 14.71 1.58 -9.70
N TYR A 49 13.49 1.53 -9.16
CA TYR A 49 12.31 2.27 -9.62
C TYR A 49 12.32 3.74 -9.17
N LYS A 50 13.40 4.47 -9.48
CA LYS A 50 13.62 5.86 -9.01
C LYS A 50 12.54 6.84 -9.47
N THR A 51 11.91 6.61 -10.64
CA THR A 51 10.81 7.44 -11.13
C THR A 51 9.62 7.40 -10.17
N PHE A 52 9.19 6.19 -9.77
CA PHE A 52 8.07 6.01 -8.84
C PHE A 52 8.39 6.56 -7.46
N VAL A 53 9.63 6.36 -6.96
CA VAL A 53 10.08 7.00 -5.71
C VAL A 53 9.96 8.52 -5.80
N GLY A 54 10.39 9.13 -6.91
CA GLY A 54 10.27 10.56 -7.13
C GLY A 54 8.83 11.07 -7.23
N GLU A 55 7.89 10.26 -7.70
CA GLU A 55 6.46 10.58 -7.70
C GLU A 55 5.91 10.57 -6.25
N LEU A 56 6.23 9.55 -5.46
CA LEU A 56 5.86 9.46 -4.04
C LEU A 56 6.45 10.61 -3.21
N ASP A 57 7.71 10.98 -3.44
CA ASP A 57 8.38 12.11 -2.79
C ASP A 57 7.72 13.47 -3.09
N LYS A 58 7.17 13.63 -4.30
CA LYS A 58 6.43 14.84 -4.66
C LYS A 58 5.08 14.91 -3.97
N LEU A 59 4.40 13.77 -3.81
CA LEU A 59 3.11 13.71 -3.12
C LEU A 59 3.28 14.07 -1.63
N GLU A 60 4.24 13.46 -0.94
CA GLU A 60 4.48 13.72 0.49
C GLU A 60 4.82 15.19 0.79
N LYS A 61 5.49 15.88 -0.13
CA LYS A 61 5.86 17.29 0.03
C LYS A 61 4.70 18.27 -0.17
N LYS A 62 3.50 17.81 -0.57
CA LYS A 62 2.32 18.68 -0.67
C LYS A 62 1.90 19.12 0.72
N ALA A 63 1.51 20.39 0.86
CA ALA A 63 1.02 20.95 2.13
C ALA A 63 -0.20 20.19 2.67
N GLU A 64 -1.01 19.64 1.75
CA GLU A 64 -2.12 18.73 2.05
C GLU A 64 -1.90 17.45 1.24
N LEU A 65 -1.28 16.45 1.86
CA LEU A 65 -1.27 15.10 1.32
C LEU A 65 -2.66 14.50 1.51
N LEU A 66 -3.39 14.30 0.42
CA LEU A 66 -4.69 13.63 0.47
C LEU A 66 -4.46 12.11 0.49
N PRO A 67 -4.95 11.38 1.52
CA PRO A 67 -4.82 9.92 1.63
C PRO A 67 -5.22 9.19 0.36
N LEU A 68 -6.32 9.63 -0.28
CA LEU A 68 -6.77 9.09 -1.54
C LEU A 68 -5.76 9.23 -2.68
N GLN A 69 -5.12 10.40 -2.83
CA GLN A 69 -4.13 10.61 -3.90
C GLN A 69 -2.92 9.71 -3.72
N LEU A 70 -2.51 9.48 -2.46
CA LEU A 70 -1.42 8.56 -2.17
C LEU A 70 -1.79 7.11 -2.54
N CYS A 71 -2.99 6.66 -2.16
CA CYS A 71 -3.48 5.33 -2.49
C CYS A 71 -3.67 5.11 -4.01
N GLU A 72 -4.16 6.11 -4.75
CA GLU A 72 -4.25 6.07 -6.21
C GLU A 72 -2.86 5.91 -6.85
N GLU A 73 -1.83 6.55 -6.29
CA GLU A 73 -0.45 6.38 -6.76
C GLU A 73 0.10 4.98 -6.45
N PHE A 74 -0.19 4.41 -5.27
CA PHE A 74 0.17 3.01 -4.99
C PHE A 74 -0.45 2.04 -6.00
N ASP A 75 -1.74 2.21 -6.32
CA ASP A 75 -2.45 1.39 -7.30
C ASP A 75 -1.85 1.55 -8.71
N LYS A 76 -1.50 2.78 -9.11
CA LYS A 76 -0.80 3.06 -10.38
C LYS A 76 0.57 2.39 -10.42
N ILE A 77 1.38 2.50 -9.36
CA ILE A 77 2.72 1.89 -9.29
C ILE A 77 2.62 0.38 -9.52
N LYS A 78 1.71 -0.32 -8.84
CA LYS A 78 1.50 -1.77 -9.01
C LYS A 78 1.21 -2.15 -10.46
N SER A 79 0.43 -1.34 -11.18
CA SER A 79 0.16 -1.56 -12.62
C SER A 79 1.36 -1.31 -13.53
N GLY A 80 2.35 -0.52 -13.09
CA GLY A 80 3.49 -0.07 -13.88
C GLY A 80 4.81 -0.81 -13.61
N VAL A 81 4.84 -1.76 -12.68
CA VAL A 81 6.03 -2.58 -12.35
C VAL A 81 5.90 -4.01 -12.89
N GLU A 82 7.02 -4.74 -12.91
CA GLU A 82 7.06 -6.16 -13.23
C GLU A 82 6.25 -6.99 -12.23
N GLU A 83 5.78 -8.15 -12.69
CA GLU A 83 4.87 -9.03 -11.93
C GLU A 83 5.42 -9.39 -10.54
N SER A 84 6.70 -9.78 -10.44
CA SER A 84 7.31 -10.18 -9.16
C SER A 84 7.39 -9.03 -8.15
N LEU A 85 7.53 -7.79 -8.60
CA LEU A 85 7.48 -6.63 -7.71
C LEU A 85 6.04 -6.30 -7.37
N ARG A 86 5.11 -6.37 -8.34
CA ARG A 86 3.68 -6.18 -8.09
C ARG A 86 3.16 -7.11 -7.00
N GLU A 87 3.44 -8.40 -7.10
CA GLU A 87 3.05 -9.40 -6.11
C GLU A 87 3.56 -9.02 -4.71
N ARG A 88 4.81 -8.57 -4.61
CA ARG A 88 5.41 -8.16 -3.33
C ARG A 88 4.79 -6.89 -2.76
N LEU A 89 4.39 -5.94 -3.62
CA LEU A 89 3.66 -4.74 -3.19
C LEU A 89 2.24 -5.13 -2.71
N GLU A 90 1.56 -6.01 -3.43
CA GLU A 90 0.23 -6.53 -3.07
C GLU A 90 0.24 -7.35 -1.77
N GLU A 91 1.32 -8.10 -1.49
CA GLU A 91 1.53 -8.77 -0.20
C GLU A 91 1.61 -7.78 0.96
N PHE A 92 2.24 -6.62 0.75
CA PHE A 92 2.32 -5.60 1.79
C PHE A 92 0.99 -4.86 1.97
N ASP A 93 0.29 -4.55 0.88
CA ASP A 93 -1.08 -4.01 0.95
C ASP A 93 -2.01 -4.97 1.68
N CYS A 94 -1.86 -6.28 1.46
CA CYS A 94 -2.61 -7.28 2.20
C CYS A 94 -2.38 -7.16 3.70
N ALA A 95 -1.12 -7.06 4.15
CA ALA A 95 -0.80 -6.90 5.56
C ALA A 95 -1.39 -5.61 6.15
N ALA A 96 -1.42 -4.51 5.38
CA ALA A 96 -2.04 -3.26 5.80
C ALA A 96 -3.57 -3.38 5.90
N GLN A 97 -4.22 -4.03 4.93
CA GLN A 97 -5.68 -4.19 4.91
C GLN A 97 -6.19 -5.23 5.90
N ALA A 98 -5.34 -6.19 6.28
CA ALA A 98 -5.62 -7.20 7.30
C ALA A 98 -5.16 -6.78 8.70
N TYR A 99 -4.65 -5.54 8.87
CA TYR A 99 -4.20 -5.06 10.17
C TYR A 99 -5.37 -4.97 11.14
N GLU A 100 -5.26 -5.68 12.26
CA GLU A 100 -6.13 -5.56 13.43
C GLU A 100 -5.24 -5.14 14.61
N PRO A 101 -5.56 -4.06 15.35
CA PRO A 101 -4.81 -3.72 16.55
C PRO A 101 -5.00 -4.84 17.59
N GLU A 102 -3.92 -5.22 18.28
CA GLU A 102 -4.06 -6.13 19.43
C GLU A 102 -4.92 -5.44 20.50
N ASP A 103 -5.96 -6.14 20.98
CA ASP A 103 -6.73 -5.70 22.14
C ASP A 103 -5.77 -5.67 23.35
N ASP A 104 -5.36 -4.48 23.77
CA ASP A 104 -4.73 -4.25 25.08
C ASP A 104 -5.79 -4.51 26.18
N SER A 105 -6.13 -5.79 26.42
CA SER A 105 -6.97 -6.24 27.54
C SER A 105 -6.15 -6.67 28.75
#